data_AF-A0A2M8BTS6-F1
#
_entry.id   AF-A0A2M8BTS6-F1
#
_cell.length_a   1.000
_cell.length_b   1.000
_cell.length_c   1.000
_cell.angle_alpha   90.00
_cell.angle_beta   90.00
_cell.angle_gamma   90.00
#
_symmetry.space_group_name_H-M   'P 1'
#
loop_
_entity.id
_entity.type
_entity.pdbx_description
1 polymer ?
#
loop_
_entity_poly.entity_id
_entity_poly.type
_entity_poly.pdbx_seq_one_letter_code
_entity_poly.pdbx_strand_id
1 'polypeptide(L)'
;MLAGAGDAQAIQHLKQALAEGKHWYIALLEAVRLWKSPEENYNGRHYCYLIDNEAFDWLLLAERLCEEINGFIPEKEYINLLFFDKPPIELSKDEFRHLIGDAKYKAYLNYLYGILLEQFLILAVTEEIRKRKKALGLSDKNILDEAYRCIYGATQAELLRNFRKGRRYPLSRSISLSELNEFIYWLFKYRLRRCDKSCVASDTKKALMKLHGLLKLKTESFRSSPSRPPTDKE
;
A
#
# COMPACT_ATOMS: atom_id res chain seq x y z
N MET A 1 23.44 -0.80 7.62
CA MET A 1 24.05 -1.87 6.80
C MET A 1 24.30 -1.30 5.43
N LEU A 2 25.45 -1.60 4.82
CA LEU A 2 25.80 -1.13 3.48
C LEU A 2 24.74 -1.64 2.48
N ALA A 3 24.18 -0.73 1.69
CA ALA A 3 23.28 -1.06 0.58
C ALA A 3 23.95 -2.14 -0.30
N GLY A 4 23.20 -3.16 -0.73
CA GLY A 4 23.74 -4.19 -1.60
C GLY A 4 24.29 -3.59 -2.89
N ALA A 5 25.24 -4.24 -3.55
CA ALA A 5 25.86 -3.69 -4.77
C ALA A 5 24.85 -3.28 -5.87
N GLY A 6 23.70 -3.98 -5.95
CA GLY A 6 22.61 -3.61 -6.85
C GLY A 6 21.78 -2.41 -6.40
N ASP A 7 21.65 -2.19 -5.10
CA ASP A 7 20.90 -1.06 -4.52
C ASP A 7 21.73 0.23 -4.66
N ALA A 8 23.03 0.14 -4.43
CA ALA A 8 23.96 1.24 -4.71
C ALA A 8 23.92 1.65 -6.20
N GLN A 9 23.87 0.67 -7.11
CA GLN A 9 23.70 0.92 -8.54
C GLN A 9 22.37 1.61 -8.85
N ALA A 10 21.27 1.22 -8.20
CA ALA A 10 19.98 1.87 -8.36
C ALA A 10 20.01 3.35 -7.94
N ILE A 11 20.65 3.66 -6.81
CA ILE A 11 20.82 5.04 -6.32
C ILE A 11 21.72 5.84 -7.26
N GLN A 12 22.81 5.25 -7.75
CA GLN A 12 23.70 5.91 -8.70
C GLN A 12 22.98 6.21 -10.03
N HIS A 13 22.23 5.24 -10.56
CA HIS A 13 21.40 5.42 -11.75
C HIS A 13 20.40 6.55 -11.57
N LEU A 14 19.72 6.60 -10.41
CA LEU A 14 18.77 7.67 -10.08
C LEU A 14 19.42 9.05 -10.12
N LYS A 15 20.57 9.22 -9.45
CA LYS A 15 21.30 10.50 -9.40
C LYS A 15 21.84 10.91 -10.77
N GLN A 16 22.36 9.95 -11.54
CA GLN A 16 22.88 10.20 -12.88
C GLN A 16 21.78 10.64 -13.86
N ALA A 17 20.65 9.93 -13.86
CA ALA A 17 19.53 10.26 -14.73
C ALA A 17 18.96 11.67 -14.44
N LEU A 18 18.94 12.09 -13.17
CA LEU A 18 18.57 13.45 -12.79
C LEU A 18 19.57 14.50 -13.30
N ALA A 19 20.88 14.22 -13.18
CA ALA A 19 21.93 15.11 -13.68
C ALA A 19 21.86 15.28 -15.22
N GLU A 20 21.38 14.27 -15.93
CA GLU A 20 21.12 14.29 -17.37
C GLU A 20 19.81 15.01 -17.75
N GLY A 21 19.06 15.54 -16.77
CA GLY A 21 17.83 16.30 -17.00
C GLY A 21 16.58 15.44 -17.20
N LYS A 22 16.65 14.13 -16.89
CA LYS A 22 15.47 13.25 -16.95
C LYS A 22 14.47 13.60 -15.86
N HIS A 23 13.18 13.45 -16.17
CA HIS A 23 12.13 13.66 -15.17
C HIS A 23 12.29 12.69 -13.99
N TRP A 24 12.27 13.22 -12.77
CA TRP A 24 12.58 12.48 -11.54
C TRP A 24 11.71 11.22 -11.36
N TYR A 25 10.43 11.31 -11.70
CA TYR A 25 9.51 10.17 -11.57
C TYR A 25 9.88 9.00 -12.49
N ILE A 26 10.36 9.27 -13.71
CA ILE A 26 10.80 8.21 -14.63
C ILE A 26 12.10 7.61 -14.12
N ALA A 27 13.06 8.44 -13.72
CA ALA A 27 14.32 7.99 -13.13
C ALA A 27 14.09 7.14 -11.86
N LEU A 28 13.11 7.52 -11.04
CA LEU A 28 12.69 6.80 -9.85
C LEU A 28 12.18 5.39 -10.19
N LEU A 29 11.27 5.26 -11.16
CA LEU A 29 10.73 3.96 -11.55
C LEU A 29 11.80 3.03 -12.14
N GLU A 30 12.77 3.58 -12.85
CA GLU A 30 13.94 2.82 -13.32
C GLU A 30 14.84 2.37 -12.17
N ALA A 31 15.09 3.23 -11.19
CA ALA A 31 15.82 2.87 -9.98
C ALA A 31 15.07 1.79 -9.18
N VAL A 32 13.74 1.91 -9.07
CA VAL A 32 12.86 0.88 -8.51
C VAL A 32 13.08 -0.44 -9.22
N ARG A 33 13.24 -0.48 -10.55
CA ARG A 33 13.53 -1.71 -11.30
C ARG A 33 14.90 -2.32 -10.97
N LEU A 34 15.92 -1.50 -10.72
CA LEU A 34 17.27 -1.96 -10.43
C LEU A 34 17.46 -2.47 -8.99
N TRP A 35 16.65 -1.98 -8.05
CA TRP A 35 16.73 -2.33 -6.63
C TRP A 35 16.60 -3.85 -6.37
N LYS A 36 17.41 -4.43 -5.48
CA LYS A 36 17.44 -5.89 -5.27
C LYS A 36 17.02 -6.30 -3.87
N SER A 37 17.31 -5.49 -2.86
CA SER A 37 17.02 -5.88 -1.48
C SER A 37 15.51 -5.91 -1.20
N PRO A 38 14.97 -7.02 -0.67
CA PRO A 38 13.55 -7.11 -0.32
C PRO A 38 13.19 -6.28 0.92
N GLU A 39 14.18 -5.99 1.76
CA GLU A 39 14.07 -5.20 2.98
C GLU A 39 15.42 -4.54 3.31
N GLU A 40 15.40 -3.47 4.10
CA GLU A 40 16.62 -2.85 4.63
C GLU A 40 16.39 -2.15 5.98
N ASN A 41 17.48 -1.82 6.67
CA ASN A 41 17.48 -0.93 7.82
C ASN A 41 18.20 0.36 7.47
N TYR A 42 17.45 1.46 7.38
CA TYR A 42 17.95 2.77 6.98
C TYR A 42 17.44 3.86 7.92
N ASN A 43 18.33 4.76 8.35
CA ASN A 43 18.02 5.84 9.28
C ASN A 43 17.21 5.42 10.54
N GLY A 44 17.51 4.24 11.08
CA GLY A 44 16.83 3.71 12.27
C GLY A 44 15.41 3.16 12.01
N ARG A 45 14.94 3.18 10.76
CA ARG A 45 13.69 2.55 10.32
C ARG A 45 13.97 1.26 9.54
N HIS A 46 13.15 0.25 9.79
CA HIS A 46 13.14 -0.98 9.00
C HIS A 46 12.12 -0.83 7.87
N TYR A 47 12.57 -1.03 6.63
CA TYR A 47 11.74 -1.02 5.43
C TYR A 47 11.62 -2.45 4.92
N CYS A 48 10.39 -2.93 4.70
CA CYS A 48 10.11 -4.23 4.08
C CYS A 48 9.33 -3.98 2.79
N TYR A 49 10.02 -4.02 1.66
CA TYR A 49 9.47 -3.72 0.35
C TYR A 49 8.76 -4.91 -0.28
N LEU A 50 9.29 -6.12 -0.07
CA LEU A 50 8.75 -7.35 -0.64
C LEU A 50 8.18 -8.26 0.44
N ILE A 51 6.89 -8.09 0.69
CA ILE A 51 6.13 -8.79 1.71
C ILE A 51 5.96 -10.25 1.31
N ASP A 52 6.39 -11.13 2.22
CA ASP A 52 6.37 -12.58 2.04
C ASP A 52 7.03 -13.07 0.76
N ASN A 53 8.03 -12.34 0.25
CA ASN A 53 8.69 -12.58 -1.03
C ASN A 53 7.76 -12.58 -2.26
N GLU A 54 6.53 -12.08 -2.14
CA GLU A 54 5.49 -12.17 -3.18
C GLU A 54 4.85 -10.82 -3.51
N ALA A 55 4.63 -9.95 -2.51
CA ALA A 55 3.87 -8.71 -2.65
C ALA A 55 4.79 -7.48 -2.51
N PHE A 56 4.92 -6.70 -3.58
CA PHE A 56 5.85 -5.56 -3.65
C PHE A 56 5.15 -4.23 -3.38
N ASP A 57 5.52 -3.59 -2.27
CA ASP A 57 5.15 -2.20 -1.94
C ASP A 57 6.15 -1.25 -2.59
N TRP A 58 5.89 -0.90 -3.85
CA TRP A 58 6.78 -0.02 -4.61
C TRP A 58 6.76 1.43 -4.10
N LEU A 59 5.66 1.87 -3.47
CA LEU A 59 5.55 3.22 -2.91
C LEU A 59 6.44 3.37 -1.67
N LEU A 60 6.57 2.33 -0.85
CA LEU A 60 7.51 2.31 0.25
C LEU A 60 8.97 2.39 -0.23
N LEU A 61 9.29 1.72 -1.34
CA LEU A 61 10.62 1.86 -1.96
C LEU A 61 10.81 3.25 -2.58
N ALA A 62 9.77 3.79 -3.21
CA ALA A 62 9.80 5.15 -3.75
C ALA A 62 10.04 6.19 -2.65
N GLU A 63 9.36 6.08 -1.50
CA GLU A 63 9.61 6.91 -0.31
C GLU A 63 11.11 6.90 0.05
N ARG A 64 11.69 5.71 0.18
CA ARG A 64 13.10 5.54 0.50
C ARG A 64 14.04 6.16 -0.54
N LEU A 65 13.79 5.92 -1.82
CA LEU A 65 14.62 6.43 -2.91
C LEU A 65 14.51 7.96 -3.05
N CYS A 66 13.35 8.53 -2.75
CA CYS A 66 13.17 9.98 -2.71
C CYS A 66 14.05 10.66 -1.65
N GLU A 67 14.38 9.99 -0.52
CA GLU A 67 15.32 10.53 0.47
C GLU A 67 16.72 10.79 -0.12
N GLU A 68 17.13 10.05 -1.17
CA GLU A 68 18.42 10.24 -1.85
C GLU A 68 18.45 11.48 -2.76
N ILE A 69 17.28 12.01 -3.11
CA ILE A 69 17.09 13.07 -4.11
C ILE A 69 16.15 14.18 -3.62
N ASN A 70 15.98 14.33 -2.30
CA ASN A 70 15.00 15.23 -1.67
C ASN A 70 15.10 16.70 -2.15
N GLY A 71 16.26 17.14 -2.64
CA GLY A 71 16.45 18.49 -3.21
C GLY A 71 15.97 18.67 -4.66
N PHE A 72 15.61 17.60 -5.37
CA PHE A 72 15.22 17.63 -6.79
C PHE A 72 13.71 17.43 -7.01
N ILE A 73 12.95 17.09 -5.98
CA ILE A 73 11.52 16.80 -6.08
C ILE A 73 10.71 17.98 -5.52
N PRO A 74 9.79 18.57 -6.29
CA PRO A 74 8.84 19.53 -5.74
C PRO A 74 8.00 18.91 -4.61
N GLU A 75 7.95 19.54 -3.44
CA GLU A 75 7.27 19.01 -2.25
C GLU A 75 5.81 18.59 -2.53
N LYS A 76 5.09 19.39 -3.32
CA LYS A 76 3.72 19.09 -3.74
C LYS A 76 3.62 17.79 -4.54
N GLU A 77 4.57 17.53 -5.43
CA GLU A 77 4.60 16.29 -6.23
C GLU A 77 4.97 15.08 -5.38
N TYR A 78 5.92 15.24 -4.45
CA TYR A 78 6.29 14.21 -3.48
C TYR A 78 5.08 13.77 -2.64
N ILE A 79 4.35 14.75 -2.07
CA ILE A 79 3.15 14.48 -1.27
C ILE A 79 2.06 13.84 -2.14
N ASN A 80 1.86 14.35 -3.37
CA ASN A 80 0.89 13.81 -4.32
C ASN A 80 1.15 12.34 -4.66
N LEU A 81 2.40 11.98 -4.91
CA LEU A 81 2.77 10.61 -5.21
C LEU A 81 2.52 9.70 -4.00
N LEU A 82 3.15 9.98 -2.86
CA LEU A 82 3.20 9.04 -1.73
C LEU A 82 1.89 8.94 -0.95
N PHE A 83 1.13 10.02 -0.82
CA PHE A 83 -0.10 10.03 0.00
C PHE A 83 -1.38 10.04 -0.83
N PHE A 84 -1.27 10.50 -2.08
CA PHE A 84 -2.43 10.69 -2.94
C PHE A 84 -2.49 9.73 -4.12
N ASP A 85 -1.46 8.91 -4.35
CA ASP A 85 -1.34 8.01 -5.51
C ASP A 85 -1.55 8.78 -6.82
N LYS A 86 -1.05 10.03 -6.84
CA LYS A 86 -1.13 10.95 -7.98
C LYS A 86 0.27 11.18 -8.52
N PRO A 87 0.66 10.45 -9.58
CA PRO A 87 1.97 10.65 -10.18
C PRO A 87 2.06 12.05 -10.83
N PRO A 88 3.27 12.64 -10.88
CA PRO A 88 3.47 13.95 -11.51
C PRO A 88 3.27 13.92 -13.03
N ILE A 89 3.44 12.75 -13.64
CA ILE A 89 3.21 12.50 -15.06
C ILE A 89 2.27 11.28 -15.17
N GLU A 90 1.28 11.37 -16.05
CA GLU A 90 0.44 10.24 -16.40
C GLU A 90 1.23 9.21 -17.22
N LEU A 91 1.22 7.97 -16.75
CA LEU A 91 1.77 6.82 -17.48
C LEU A 91 0.65 5.83 -17.75
N SER A 92 0.65 5.27 -18.95
CA SER A 92 -0.15 4.10 -19.23
C SER A 92 0.31 2.91 -18.37
N LYS A 93 -0.58 1.92 -18.21
CA LYS A 93 -0.27 0.68 -17.50
C LYS A 93 0.97 -0.02 -18.07
N ASP A 94 1.14 0.00 -19.39
CA ASP A 94 2.22 -0.70 -20.07
C ASP A 94 3.55 0.04 -19.93
N GLU A 95 3.55 1.38 -19.95
CA GLU A 95 4.73 2.19 -19.65
C GLU A 95 5.20 1.98 -18.20
N PHE A 96 4.27 2.05 -17.24
CA PHE A 96 4.60 1.79 -15.83
C PHE A 96 5.19 0.37 -15.65
N ARG A 97 4.56 -0.64 -16.25
CA ARG A 97 5.03 -2.02 -16.24
C ARG A 97 6.43 -2.16 -16.85
N HIS A 98 6.70 -1.48 -17.96
CA HIS A 98 8.00 -1.50 -18.61
C HIS A 98 9.09 -0.88 -17.74
N LEU A 99 8.78 0.24 -17.08
CA LEU A 99 9.72 0.97 -16.23
C LEU A 99 10.11 0.17 -15.00
N ILE A 100 9.15 -0.40 -14.25
CA ILE A 100 9.46 -1.17 -13.03
C ILE A 100 9.88 -2.63 -13.31
N GLY A 101 9.55 -3.15 -14.50
CA GLY A 101 9.84 -4.50 -14.96
C GLY A 101 8.78 -5.53 -14.59
N ASP A 102 8.66 -6.59 -15.41
CA ASP A 102 7.59 -7.60 -15.32
C ASP A 102 7.48 -8.30 -13.97
N ALA A 103 8.61 -8.70 -13.38
CA ALA A 103 8.63 -9.41 -12.10
C ALA A 103 8.10 -8.53 -10.96
N LYS A 104 8.55 -7.27 -10.90
CA LYS A 104 8.08 -6.29 -9.91
C LYS A 104 6.66 -5.85 -10.17
N TYR A 105 6.25 -5.75 -11.43
CA TYR A 105 4.87 -5.48 -11.78
C TYR A 105 3.93 -6.59 -11.29
N LYS A 106 4.29 -7.86 -11.49
CA LYS A 106 3.53 -8.99 -10.95
C LYS A 106 3.47 -8.96 -9.41
N ALA A 107 4.60 -8.68 -8.76
CA ALA A 107 4.65 -8.56 -7.30
C ALA A 107 3.84 -7.34 -6.79
N TYR A 108 3.82 -6.24 -7.53
CA TYR A 108 2.97 -5.08 -7.24
C TYR A 108 1.49 -5.44 -7.34
N LEU A 109 1.08 -6.22 -8.34
CA LEU A 109 -0.30 -6.72 -8.40
C LEU A 109 -0.63 -7.58 -7.17
N ASN A 110 0.30 -8.40 -6.68
CA ASN A 110 0.09 -9.15 -5.43
C ASN A 110 -0.12 -8.22 -4.23
N TYR A 111 0.58 -7.08 -4.15
CA TYR A 111 0.33 -6.07 -3.12
C TYR A 111 -1.05 -5.42 -3.28
N LEU A 112 -1.39 -5.00 -4.50
CA LEU A 112 -2.68 -4.35 -4.80
C LEU A 112 -3.86 -5.26 -4.44
N TYR A 113 -3.84 -6.51 -4.91
CA TYR A 113 -4.94 -7.45 -4.69
C TYR A 113 -4.89 -8.09 -3.30
N GLY A 114 -3.70 -8.43 -2.82
CA GLY A 114 -3.53 -9.23 -1.62
C GLY A 114 -3.45 -8.44 -0.32
N ILE A 115 -3.16 -7.14 -0.39
CA ILE A 115 -3.07 -6.29 0.80
C ILE A 115 -4.08 -5.15 0.69
N LEU A 116 -3.95 -4.29 -0.32
CA LEU A 116 -4.78 -3.10 -0.41
C LEU A 116 -6.28 -3.44 -0.56
N LEU A 117 -6.63 -4.32 -1.50
CA LEU A 117 -8.04 -4.72 -1.66
C LEU A 117 -8.56 -5.53 -0.47
N GLU A 118 -7.71 -6.32 0.20
CA GLU A 118 -8.13 -7.06 1.39
C GLU A 118 -8.47 -6.11 2.56
N GLN A 119 -7.71 -5.02 2.72
CA GLN A 119 -8.06 -3.94 3.67
C GLN A 119 -9.41 -3.28 3.32
N PHE A 120 -9.64 -2.98 2.03
CA PHE A 120 -10.92 -2.40 1.59
C PHE A 120 -12.09 -3.36 1.74
N LEU A 121 -11.88 -4.66 1.57
CA LEU A 121 -12.90 -5.68 1.86
C LEU A 121 -13.30 -5.65 3.33
N ILE A 122 -12.32 -5.69 4.23
CA ILE A 122 -12.55 -5.60 5.68
C ILE A 122 -13.32 -4.32 6.01
N LEU A 123 -12.91 -3.18 5.45
CA LEU A 123 -13.58 -1.90 5.66
C LEU A 123 -15.03 -1.90 5.14
N ALA A 124 -15.27 -2.42 3.93
CA ALA A 124 -16.60 -2.47 3.32
C ALA A 124 -17.57 -3.29 4.19
N VAL A 125 -17.15 -4.49 4.61
CA VAL A 125 -17.96 -5.36 5.47
C VAL A 125 -18.17 -4.74 6.87
N THR A 126 -17.12 -4.13 7.44
CA THR A 126 -17.22 -3.39 8.71
C THR A 126 -18.29 -2.30 8.65
N GLU A 127 -18.33 -1.53 7.57
CA GLU A 127 -19.34 -0.48 7.40
C GLU A 127 -20.75 -1.02 7.15
N GLU A 128 -20.89 -2.10 6.38
CA GLU A 128 -22.18 -2.78 6.18
C GLU A 128 -22.77 -3.23 7.53
N ILE A 129 -21.95 -3.86 8.37
CA ILE A 129 -22.35 -4.31 9.72
C ILE A 129 -22.70 -3.11 10.60
N ARG A 130 -21.87 -2.05 10.60
CA ARG A 130 -22.15 -0.82 11.34
C ARG A 130 -23.50 -0.21 10.94
N LYS A 131 -23.78 -0.09 9.63
CA LYS A 131 -25.06 0.44 9.13
C LYS A 131 -26.24 -0.41 9.58
N ARG A 132 -26.11 -1.74 9.50
CA ARG A 132 -27.14 -2.68 9.98
C ARG A 132 -27.42 -2.52 11.47
N LYS A 133 -26.37 -2.45 12.30
CA LYS A 133 -26.52 -2.25 13.76
C LYS A 133 -27.19 -0.94 14.10
N LYS A 134 -26.79 0.16 13.45
CA LYS A 134 -27.42 1.47 13.62
C LYS A 134 -28.91 1.44 13.29
N ALA A 135 -29.31 0.78 12.20
CA ALA A 135 -30.71 0.62 11.85
C ALA A 135 -31.52 -0.17 12.91
N LEU A 136 -30.86 -1.04 13.67
CA LEU A 136 -31.45 -1.83 14.75
C LEU A 136 -31.28 -1.20 16.15
N GLY A 137 -30.71 0.00 16.26
CA GLY A 137 -30.40 0.64 17.54
C GLY A 137 -29.35 -0.10 18.39
N LEU A 138 -28.56 -0.98 17.79
CA LEU A 138 -27.53 -1.77 18.47
C LEU A 138 -26.21 -1.00 18.62
N SER A 139 -25.44 -1.35 19.64
CA SER A 139 -24.12 -0.76 19.91
C SER A 139 -23.06 -1.21 18.91
N ASP A 140 -22.17 -0.29 18.55
CA ASP A 140 -21.01 -0.51 17.67
C ASP A 140 -19.89 -1.41 18.27
N LYS A 141 -20.14 -2.05 19.41
CA LYS A 141 -19.21 -3.01 20.02
C LYS A 141 -18.93 -4.19 19.09
N ASN A 142 -17.66 -4.60 19.01
CA ASN A 142 -17.18 -5.79 18.29
C ASN A 142 -17.48 -5.84 16.78
N ILE A 143 -17.75 -4.71 16.12
CA ILE A 143 -18.01 -4.68 14.67
C ILE A 143 -16.85 -5.30 13.88
N LEU A 144 -15.61 -5.02 14.27
CA LEU A 144 -14.44 -5.59 13.58
C LEU A 144 -14.42 -7.12 13.69
N ASP A 145 -14.63 -7.68 14.88
CA ASP A 145 -14.69 -9.14 15.05
C ASP A 145 -15.85 -9.78 14.27
N GLU A 146 -17.00 -9.10 14.17
CA GLU A 146 -18.10 -9.55 13.31
C GLU A 146 -17.73 -9.52 11.83
N ALA A 147 -17.01 -8.49 11.37
CA ALA A 147 -16.53 -8.41 9.99
C ALA A 147 -15.53 -9.53 9.69
N TYR A 148 -14.59 -9.78 10.60
CA TYR A 148 -13.61 -10.86 10.48
C TYR A 148 -14.29 -12.24 10.47
N ARG A 149 -15.29 -12.47 11.34
CA ARG A 149 -16.08 -13.70 11.31
C ARG A 149 -16.85 -13.85 10.00
N CYS A 150 -17.41 -12.76 9.47
CA CYS A 150 -18.14 -12.76 8.21
C CYS A 150 -17.24 -13.13 7.02
N ILE A 151 -16.01 -12.61 6.97
CA ILE A 151 -15.09 -12.81 5.83
C ILE A 151 -14.30 -14.13 5.97
N TYR A 152 -13.79 -14.43 7.16
CA TYR A 152 -12.81 -15.48 7.39
C TYR A 152 -13.30 -16.64 8.27
N GLY A 153 -14.49 -16.51 8.87
CA GLY A 153 -15.05 -17.50 9.78
C GLY A 153 -14.43 -17.52 11.18
N ALA A 154 -13.60 -16.54 11.54
CA ALA A 154 -12.93 -16.44 12.84
C ALA A 154 -12.72 -14.98 13.25
N THR A 155 -12.46 -14.73 14.53
CA THR A 155 -12.13 -13.38 15.04
C THR A 155 -10.74 -12.92 14.58
N GLN A 156 -10.49 -11.61 14.63
CA GLN A 156 -9.16 -11.07 14.30
C GLN A 156 -8.08 -11.66 15.22
N ALA A 157 -8.38 -11.79 16.52
CA ALA A 157 -7.44 -12.32 17.50
C ALA A 157 -7.10 -13.81 17.28
N GLU A 158 -8.05 -14.63 16.83
CA GLU A 158 -7.79 -16.04 16.48
C GLU A 158 -6.91 -16.15 15.24
N LEU A 159 -7.23 -15.40 14.19
CA LEU A 159 -6.47 -15.38 12.95
C LEU A 159 -5.04 -14.86 13.17
N LEU A 160 -4.88 -13.76 13.92
CA LEU A 160 -3.57 -13.20 14.24
C LEU A 160 -2.71 -14.18 15.05
N ARG A 161 -3.31 -14.89 16.02
CA ARG A 161 -2.62 -15.96 16.75
C ARG A 161 -2.16 -17.08 15.82
N ASN A 162 -2.98 -17.50 14.87
CA ASN A 162 -2.62 -18.53 13.90
C ASN A 162 -1.48 -18.08 12.96
N PHE A 163 -1.54 -16.84 12.48
CA PHE A 163 -0.48 -16.23 11.68
C PHE A 163 0.86 -16.21 12.43
N ARG A 164 0.88 -15.68 13.67
CA ARG A 164 2.10 -15.58 14.48
C ARG A 164 2.69 -16.94 14.83
N LYS A 165 1.85 -17.93 15.15
CA LYS A 165 2.29 -19.32 15.38
C LYS A 165 2.98 -19.90 14.15
N GLY A 166 2.46 -19.66 12.95
CA GLY A 166 3.04 -20.15 11.70
C GLY A 166 4.38 -19.50 11.36
N ARG A 167 4.58 -18.24 11.73
CA ARG A 167 5.79 -17.43 11.42
C ARG A 167 6.82 -17.36 12.55
N ARG A 168 6.53 -17.97 13.71
CA ARG A 168 7.34 -17.85 14.95
C ARG A 168 7.49 -16.40 15.45
N TYR A 169 6.51 -15.53 15.19
CA TYR A 169 6.50 -14.18 15.76
C TYR A 169 6.16 -14.21 17.26
N PRO A 170 6.69 -13.25 18.06
CA PRO A 170 6.27 -13.09 19.44
C PRO A 170 4.78 -12.78 19.55
N LEU A 171 4.10 -13.37 20.54
CA LEU A 171 2.69 -13.08 20.84
C LEU A 171 2.55 -11.76 21.63
N SER A 172 3.02 -10.65 21.05
CA SER A 172 2.95 -9.30 21.64
C SER A 172 1.54 -8.70 21.57
N ARG A 173 1.25 -7.68 22.40
CA ARG A 173 0.03 -6.86 22.26
C ARG A 173 0.12 -5.83 21.15
N SER A 174 1.33 -5.45 20.74
CA SER A 174 1.58 -4.55 19.62
C SER A 174 1.75 -5.33 18.32
N ILE A 175 1.50 -4.66 17.20
CA ILE A 175 1.77 -5.13 15.84
C ILE A 175 2.47 -3.99 15.10
N SER A 176 3.58 -4.28 14.42
CA SER A 176 4.24 -3.27 13.57
C SER A 176 3.46 -3.08 12.26
N LEU A 177 3.70 -1.99 11.54
CA LEU A 177 3.06 -1.79 10.23
C LEU A 177 3.45 -2.89 9.23
N SER A 178 4.72 -3.30 9.23
CA SER A 178 5.21 -4.40 8.38
C SER A 178 4.53 -5.72 8.74
N GLU A 179 4.43 -6.05 10.03
CA GLU A 179 3.74 -7.25 10.51
C GLU A 179 2.24 -7.21 10.16
N LEU A 180 1.61 -6.04 10.23
CA LEU A 180 0.22 -5.86 9.83
C LEU A 180 0.04 -6.15 8.33
N ASN A 181 0.92 -5.64 7.47
CA ASN A 181 0.86 -5.90 6.03
C ASN A 181 1.07 -7.38 5.71
N GLU A 182 2.02 -8.05 6.37
CA GLU A 182 2.21 -9.50 6.25
C GLU A 182 0.97 -10.27 6.72
N PHE A 183 0.37 -9.86 7.84
CA PHE A 183 -0.85 -10.48 8.36
C PHE A 183 -2.01 -10.34 7.37
N ILE A 184 -2.19 -9.16 6.76
CA ILE A 184 -3.24 -8.94 5.77
C ILE A 184 -2.99 -9.79 4.52
N TYR A 185 -1.75 -9.86 4.04
CA TYR A 185 -1.42 -10.72 2.91
C TYR A 185 -1.67 -12.20 3.22
N TRP A 186 -1.40 -12.62 4.46
CA TRP A 186 -1.75 -13.94 4.94
C TRP A 186 -3.26 -14.17 4.97
N LEU A 187 -4.08 -13.19 5.39
CA LEU A 187 -5.54 -13.27 5.36
C LEU A 187 -6.07 -13.45 3.94
N PHE A 188 -5.53 -12.71 2.97
CA PHE A 188 -5.86 -12.89 1.56
C PHE A 188 -5.59 -14.32 1.10
N LYS A 189 -4.40 -14.87 1.39
CA LYS A 189 -4.07 -16.27 1.07
C LYS A 189 -4.95 -17.27 1.80
N TYR A 190 -5.29 -17.00 3.05
CA TYR A 190 -6.21 -17.80 3.84
C TYR A 190 -7.61 -17.83 3.20
N ARG A 191 -8.12 -16.69 2.75
CA ARG A 191 -9.41 -16.55 2.06
C ARG A 191 -9.41 -17.30 0.72
N LEU A 192 -8.38 -17.12 -0.09
CA LEU A 192 -8.24 -17.81 -1.39
C LEU A 192 -8.28 -19.35 -1.27
N ARG A 193 -7.79 -19.92 -0.17
CA ARG A 193 -7.79 -21.37 0.06
C ARG A 193 -9.16 -21.91 0.50
N ARG A 194 -10.02 -21.07 1.07
CA ARG A 194 -11.29 -21.49 1.69
C ARG A 194 -12.53 -21.09 0.90
N CYS A 195 -12.46 -20.00 0.16
CA CYS A 195 -13.56 -19.48 -0.62
C CYS A 195 -13.57 -20.07 -2.03
N ASP A 196 -14.77 -20.32 -2.57
CA ASP A 196 -14.91 -20.65 -3.98
C ASP A 196 -14.62 -19.42 -4.88
N LYS A 197 -14.46 -19.66 -6.18
CA LYS A 197 -14.10 -18.61 -7.15
C LYS A 197 -15.15 -17.49 -7.21
N SER A 198 -16.43 -17.82 -7.05
CA SER A 198 -17.53 -16.85 -7.04
C SER A 198 -17.47 -15.92 -5.83
N CYS A 199 -17.21 -16.47 -4.65
CA CYS A 199 -17.04 -15.73 -3.40
C CYS A 199 -15.84 -14.78 -3.51
N VAL A 200 -14.69 -15.27 -4.00
CA VAL A 200 -13.51 -14.43 -4.24
C VAL A 200 -13.83 -13.26 -5.18
N ALA A 201 -14.48 -13.52 -6.32
CA ALA A 201 -14.83 -12.48 -7.28
C ALA A 201 -15.82 -11.44 -6.72
N SER A 202 -16.82 -11.90 -5.96
CA SER A 202 -17.81 -11.03 -5.29
C SER A 202 -17.14 -10.12 -4.26
N ASP A 203 -16.27 -10.67 -3.43
CA ASP A 203 -15.51 -9.92 -2.43
C ASP A 203 -14.57 -8.91 -3.08
N THR A 204 -13.85 -9.30 -4.13
CA THR A 204 -13.00 -8.38 -4.90
C THR A 204 -13.81 -7.25 -5.49
N LYS A 205 -15.00 -7.52 -6.05
CA LYS A 205 -15.91 -6.48 -6.54
C LYS A 205 -16.35 -5.54 -5.42
N LYS A 206 -16.70 -6.08 -4.25
CA LYS A 206 -17.07 -5.28 -3.07
C LYS A 206 -15.93 -4.35 -2.63
N ALA A 207 -14.70 -4.86 -2.54
CA ALA A 207 -13.52 -4.08 -2.20
C ALA A 207 -13.26 -2.96 -3.23
N LEU A 208 -13.34 -3.26 -4.53
CA LEU A 208 -13.17 -2.28 -5.60
C LEU A 208 -14.22 -1.17 -5.56
N MET A 209 -15.50 -1.52 -5.35
CA MET A 209 -16.57 -0.53 -5.19
C MET A 209 -16.29 0.40 -4.02
N LYS A 210 -15.78 -0.14 -2.90
CA LYS A 210 -15.42 0.66 -1.73
C LYS A 210 -14.26 1.59 -2.01
N LEU A 211 -13.20 1.10 -2.65
CA LEU A 211 -12.05 1.90 -3.08
C LEU A 211 -12.48 3.04 -4.00
N HIS A 212 -13.24 2.74 -5.05
CA HIS A 212 -13.72 3.75 -6.01
C HIS A 212 -14.59 4.82 -5.33
N GLY A 213 -15.47 4.41 -4.41
CA GLY A 213 -16.28 5.35 -3.63
C GLY A 213 -15.43 6.32 -2.81
N LEU A 214 -14.37 5.83 -2.17
CA LEU A 214 -13.45 6.68 -1.39
C LEU A 214 -12.61 7.60 -2.28
N LEU A 215 -12.12 7.12 -3.41
CA LEU A 215 -11.37 7.95 -4.38
C LEU A 215 -12.24 9.08 -4.95
N LYS A 216 -13.54 8.83 -5.18
CA LYS A 216 -14.49 9.85 -5.63
C LYS A 216 -14.66 10.96 -4.58
N LEU A 217 -14.97 10.58 -3.33
CA LEU A 217 -15.12 11.52 -2.22
C LEU A 217 -13.85 12.35 -1.98
N LYS A 218 -12.68 11.70 -2.10
CA LYS A 218 -11.37 12.35 -1.96
C LYS A 218 -11.15 13.41 -3.05
N THR A 219 -11.61 13.17 -4.27
CA THR A 219 -11.50 14.12 -5.38
C THR A 219 -12.44 15.32 -5.18
N GLU A 220 -13.63 15.09 -4.65
CA GLU A 220 -14.63 16.13 -4.37
C GLU A 220 -14.19 17.05 -3.22
N SER A 221 -13.68 16.49 -2.12
CA SER A 221 -13.17 17.24 -0.97
C SER A 221 -12.02 18.21 -1.34
N PHE A 222 -11.26 17.87 -2.37
CA PHE A 222 -10.12 18.67 -2.83
C PHE A 222 -10.55 19.85 -3.72
N ARG A 223 -11.64 19.70 -4.49
CA ARG A 223 -12.22 20.79 -5.28
C ARG A 223 -12.87 21.87 -4.39
N SER A 224 -13.27 21.51 -3.17
CA SER A 224 -13.93 22.40 -2.21
C SER A 224 -12.99 23.19 -1.29
N SER A 225 -11.66 23.03 -1.37
CA SER A 225 -10.72 23.85 -0.59
C SER A 225 -10.38 25.15 -1.35
N PRO A 226 -10.83 26.34 -0.90
CA PRO A 226 -10.47 27.58 -1.57
C PRO A 226 -9.00 27.90 -1.28
N SER A 227 -8.23 28.18 -2.34
CA SER A 227 -6.94 28.86 -2.24
C SER A 227 -7.15 30.20 -1.54
N ARG A 228 -6.63 30.37 -0.32
CA ARG A 228 -6.53 31.70 0.28
C ARG A 228 -5.61 32.54 -0.62
N PRO A 229 -6.04 33.71 -1.11
CA PRO A 229 -5.13 34.61 -1.82
C PRO A 229 -4.04 35.08 -0.85
N PRO A 230 -2.83 35.38 -1.34
CA PRO A 230 -1.79 35.97 -0.51
C PRO A 230 -2.28 37.31 0.02
N THR A 231 -2.25 37.48 1.33
CA THR A 231 -2.37 38.80 1.95
C THR A 231 -1.06 39.53 1.68
N ASP A 232 -1.06 40.39 0.66
CA ASP A 232 -0.08 41.46 0.56
C ASP A 232 -0.19 42.31 1.85
N LYS A 233 0.93 42.42 2.57
CA LYS A 233 1.11 43.45 3.58
C LYS A 233 2.17 44.40 3.05
N GLU A 234 1.72 45.63 2.82
CA GLU A 234 2.52 46.85 2.71
C GLU A 234 3.48 47.02 3.90
#